data_AF-A0A255XZA2-F1
#
_entry.id   AF-A0A255XZA2-F1
#
_cell.length_a   1.000
_cell.length_b   1.000
_cell.length_c   1.000
_cell.angle_alpha   90.00
_cell.angle_beta   90.00
_cell.angle_gamma   90.00
#
_symmetry.space_group_name_H-M   'P 1'
#
loop_
_entity.id
_entity.type
_entity.pdbx_description
1 polymer ?
#
loop_
_entity_poly.entity_id
_entity_poly.type
_entity_poly.pdbx_seq_one_letter_code
_entity_poly.pdbx_strand_id
1 'polypeptide(L)'
;MTAPLALPRRSVGDILHLIVSAAWYRRYLLCVPVVVMPLLAGGVSLLLPKSYDARMVMLVQEPAKLNPFLNDLAIGPNLKDRKEGLISLLHSEHILGAVVDDQKLVSPDSSPRVRDDAIRTLSGNLTARTVGGDLIELKLKGQSPKGLDRILASIADRFVDRLLAPERSSIEGSVTFLDREIAEKRRLLSSAEDELATFKQKNADKLPELYTANVQRLTGLQRTLEEKQFDLSAAQAAFDDLRSRLASTNPVITKMEEQIVQVSGEVALLRARYTDDHSDVQAALRKLRRLEDERRALIAAAQQLSPEDVERAIDQVASNATASGRAAAPLLVSQMQRLEDARTRRDSLTREVEGLKQSVADAKQSVADYGAIELQQKRLERAVFAARETYDSLAKRYDMARITGALGRFEGPERVKMIDPPTEPSAPTTPPAILFILAGIAGGIGLGAALAFLAELADSSLRRREQVEIGLGVPLLSRLPRLTSPQ
;
A
#
# COMPACT_ATOMS: atom_id res chain seq x y z
N MET A 1 -17.33 100.96 44.99
CA MET A 1 -16.57 99.74 45.31
C MET A 1 -17.25 99.07 46.49
N THR A 2 -18.09 98.08 46.23
CA THR A 2 -18.77 97.28 47.26
C THR A 2 -18.44 95.81 46.99
N ALA A 3 -17.97 95.15 48.05
CA ALA A 3 -17.29 93.87 48.03
C ALA A 3 -18.18 92.71 47.52
N PRO A 4 -17.60 91.68 46.88
CA PRO A 4 -18.35 90.49 46.50
C PRO A 4 -18.77 89.73 47.76
N LEU A 5 -20.07 89.45 47.90
CA LEU A 5 -20.60 88.57 48.94
C LEU A 5 -19.95 87.19 48.80
N ALA A 6 -19.09 86.84 49.76
CA ALA A 6 -18.59 85.48 49.90
C ALA A 6 -19.76 84.58 50.29
N LEU A 7 -20.11 83.63 49.42
CA LEU A 7 -21.06 82.56 49.73
C LEU A 7 -20.54 81.81 50.98
N PRO A 8 -21.36 81.63 52.03
CA PRO A 8 -20.92 80.90 53.21
C PRO A 8 -20.60 79.46 52.82
N ARG A 9 -19.41 78.98 53.21
CA ARG A 9 -19.05 77.56 53.13
C ARG A 9 -20.02 76.79 54.03
N ARG A 10 -21.04 76.18 53.44
CA ARG A 10 -21.97 75.30 54.16
C ARG A 10 -21.17 74.18 54.83
N SER A 11 -21.30 74.01 56.14
CA SER A 11 -20.70 72.86 56.81
C SER A 11 -21.44 71.59 56.38
N VAL A 12 -20.75 70.45 56.37
CA VAL A 12 -21.36 69.15 56.04
C VAL A 12 -22.54 68.83 56.97
N GLY A 13 -22.50 69.31 58.22
CA GLY A 13 -23.58 69.16 59.19
C GLY A 13 -24.86 69.91 58.79
N ASP A 14 -24.74 71.12 58.22
CA ASP A 14 -25.91 71.91 57.81
C ASP A 14 -26.61 71.30 56.59
N ILE A 15 -25.83 70.72 55.68
CA ILE A 15 -26.34 69.98 54.52
C ILE A 15 -27.06 68.70 54.99
N LEU A 16 -26.49 67.99 55.97
CA LEU A 16 -27.10 66.79 56.53
C LEU A 16 -28.43 67.12 57.22
N HIS A 17 -28.48 68.17 58.04
CA HIS A 17 -29.72 68.63 58.67
C HIS A 17 -30.77 69.08 57.64
N LEU A 18 -30.36 69.68 56.52
CA LEU A 18 -31.26 70.05 55.43
C LEU A 18 -31.86 68.81 54.75
N ILE A 19 -31.06 67.78 54.46
CA ILE A 19 -31.53 66.52 53.89
C ILE A 19 -32.48 65.79 54.86
N VAL A 20 -32.13 65.72 56.14
CA VAL A 20 -32.93 65.04 57.17
C VAL A 20 -34.27 65.74 57.40
N SER A 21 -34.28 67.08 57.46
CA SER A 21 -35.52 67.85 57.61
C SER A 21 -36.42 67.76 56.38
N ALA A 22 -35.85 67.83 55.17
CA ALA A 22 -36.59 67.63 53.92
C ALA A 22 -37.18 66.21 53.84
N ALA A 23 -36.41 65.19 54.21
CA ALA A 23 -36.85 63.80 54.28
C ALA A 23 -37.99 63.61 55.30
N TRP A 24 -37.95 64.29 56.45
CA TRP A 24 -39.01 64.22 57.46
C TRP A 24 -40.34 64.82 56.98
N TYR A 25 -40.30 65.98 56.32
CA TYR A 25 -41.50 66.62 55.78
C TYR A 25 -42.12 65.84 54.62
N ARG A 26 -41.29 65.18 53.80
CA ARG A 26 -41.73 64.38 52.64
C ARG A 26 -41.72 62.87 52.92
N ARG A 27 -41.83 62.47 54.19
CA ARG A 27 -41.72 61.06 54.61
C ARG A 27 -42.60 60.10 53.82
N TYR A 28 -43.80 60.52 53.41
CA TYR A 28 -44.68 59.69 52.58
C TYR A 28 -44.16 59.50 51.16
N LEU A 29 -43.56 60.52 50.53
CA LEU A 29 -42.93 60.41 49.20
C LEU A 29 -41.69 59.52 49.20
N LEU A 30 -40.99 59.43 50.34
CA LEU A 30 -39.82 58.57 50.48
C LEU A 30 -40.20 57.13 50.86
N CYS A 31 -41.14 56.95 51.79
CA CYS A 31 -41.51 55.63 52.30
C CYS A 31 -42.49 54.87 51.38
N VAL A 32 -43.42 55.54 50.69
CA VAL A 32 -44.42 54.86 49.86
C VAL A 32 -43.76 54.07 48.71
N PRO A 33 -42.85 54.64 47.90
CA PRO A 33 -42.16 53.88 46.86
C PRO A 33 -41.32 52.72 47.39
N VAL A 34 -40.68 52.88 48.54
CA VAL A 34 -39.86 51.83 49.19
C VAL A 34 -40.70 50.63 49.63
N VAL A 35 -41.97 50.82 49.99
CA VAL A 35 -42.89 49.73 50.37
C VAL A 35 -43.63 49.16 49.17
N VAL A 36 -44.04 50.00 48.22
CA VAL A 36 -44.86 49.60 47.06
C VAL A 36 -44.02 48.89 45.99
N MET A 37 -42.81 49.37 45.71
CA MET A 37 -41.97 48.78 44.65
C MET A 37 -41.55 47.33 44.89
N PRO A 38 -41.16 46.90 46.11
CA PRO A 38 -40.86 45.49 46.37
C PRO A 38 -42.09 44.57 46.23
N LEU A 39 -43.28 45.05 46.62
CA LEU A 39 -44.54 44.31 46.44
C LEU A 39 -44.89 44.16 44.96
N LEU A 40 -44.76 45.24 44.18
CA LEU A 40 -44.93 45.20 42.73
C LEU A 40 -43.89 44.29 42.06
N ALA A 41 -42.61 44.41 42.41
CA ALA A 41 -41.54 43.59 41.85
C ALA A 41 -41.70 42.09 42.21
N GLY A 42 -42.11 41.79 43.45
CA GLY A 42 -42.45 40.43 43.86
C GLY A 42 -43.68 39.88 43.12
N GLY A 43 -44.71 40.71 42.91
CA GLY A 43 -45.88 40.37 42.10
C GLY A 43 -45.51 40.06 40.65
N VAL A 44 -44.68 40.90 40.03
CA VAL A 44 -44.15 40.68 38.67
C VAL A 44 -43.34 39.38 38.61
N SER A 45 -42.55 39.06 39.64
CA SER A 45 -41.80 37.81 39.71
C SER A 45 -42.68 36.56 39.69
N LEU A 46 -43.94 36.62 40.16
CA LEU A 46 -44.89 35.51 40.12
C LEU A 46 -45.54 35.34 38.73
N LEU A 47 -45.63 36.44 37.97
CA LEU A 47 -46.19 36.47 36.61
C LEU A 47 -45.16 36.05 35.55
N LEU A 48 -43.87 36.12 35.84
CA LEU A 48 -42.83 35.67 34.91
C LEU A 48 -42.89 34.15 34.72
N PRO A 49 -42.84 33.65 33.46
CA PRO A 49 -42.86 32.23 33.19
C PRO A 49 -41.62 31.55 33.80
N LYS A 50 -41.84 30.48 34.54
CA LYS A 50 -40.76 29.65 35.09
C LYS A 50 -40.09 28.90 33.94
N SER A 51 -38.76 28.97 33.88
CA SER A 51 -37.93 28.22 32.95
C SER A 51 -37.15 27.17 33.73
N TYR A 52 -37.02 25.99 33.13
CA TYR A 52 -36.28 24.86 33.66
C TYR A 52 -35.23 24.44 32.63
N ASP A 53 -34.03 24.11 33.10
CA ASP A 53 -32.92 23.73 32.23
C ASP A 53 -32.49 22.30 32.56
N ALA A 54 -32.68 21.37 31.62
CA ALA A 54 -32.06 20.06 31.69
C ALA A 54 -30.63 20.15 31.13
N ARG A 55 -29.67 19.50 31.79
CA ARG A 55 -28.25 19.50 31.43
C ARG A 55 -27.77 18.06 31.24
N MET A 56 -26.91 17.87 30.25
CA MET A 56 -26.23 16.61 29.98
C MET A 56 -24.78 16.88 29.59
N VAL A 57 -23.86 16.00 30.02
CA VAL A 57 -22.44 16.09 29.65
C VAL A 57 -21.96 14.74 29.10
N MET A 58 -21.40 14.78 27.90
CA MET A 58 -20.83 13.62 27.22
C MET A 58 -19.34 13.82 26.97
N LEU A 59 -18.55 12.75 27.14
CA LEU A 59 -17.16 12.69 26.75
C LEU A 59 -17.05 12.05 25.37
N VAL A 60 -16.49 12.78 24.41
CA VAL A 60 -16.19 12.24 23.08
C VAL A 60 -14.71 11.90 23.01
N GLN A 61 -14.39 10.60 23.00
CA GLN A 61 -13.02 10.11 22.87
C GLN A 61 -12.70 9.76 21.41
N GLU A 62 -11.56 10.24 20.92
CA GLU A 62 -10.97 9.76 19.67
C GLU A 62 -10.13 8.51 19.98
N PRO A 63 -10.49 7.32 19.47
CA PRO A 63 -9.67 6.12 19.66
C PRO A 63 -8.36 6.16 18.85
N ALA A 64 -8.16 7.19 18.01
CA ALA A 64 -7.23 7.24 16.89
C ALA A 64 -5.72 7.33 17.24
N LYS A 65 -5.28 6.80 18.38
CA LYS A 65 -3.83 6.70 18.69
C LYS A 65 -3.30 5.28 18.81
N LEU A 66 -4.13 4.23 18.72
CA LEU A 66 -3.68 2.85 18.94
C LEU A 66 -3.45 2.00 17.68
N ASN A 67 -3.91 2.40 16.49
CA ASN A 67 -3.73 1.60 15.27
C ASN A 67 -3.05 2.41 14.14
N PRO A 68 -1.72 2.25 13.93
CA PRO A 68 -0.95 2.97 12.91
C PRO A 68 -1.50 2.85 11.47
N PHE A 69 -2.24 1.78 11.16
CA PHE A 69 -2.77 1.51 9.82
C PHE A 69 -4.05 2.30 9.48
N LEU A 70 -4.72 2.87 10.48
CA LEU A 70 -5.84 3.79 10.25
C LEU A 70 -5.35 5.15 9.77
N ASN A 71 -4.13 5.58 10.08
CA ASN A 71 -3.63 6.89 9.61
C ASN A 71 -3.52 6.95 8.07
N ASP A 72 -3.21 5.83 7.42
CA ASP A 72 -3.03 5.76 5.97
C ASP A 72 -4.36 5.53 5.21
N LEU A 73 -5.36 4.93 5.85
CA LEU A 73 -6.67 4.61 5.24
C LEU A 73 -7.76 5.62 5.64
N ALA A 74 -7.66 6.22 6.82
CA ALA A 74 -8.55 7.24 7.32
C ALA A 74 -7.95 8.62 7.04
N ILE A 75 -8.01 9.03 5.77
CA ILE A 75 -7.96 10.46 5.40
C ILE A 75 -9.31 11.09 5.76
N GLY A 76 -9.76 10.87 7.00
CA GLY A 76 -10.92 11.49 7.59
C GLY A 76 -10.45 12.72 8.37
N PRO A 77 -11.08 13.90 8.21
CA PRO A 77 -10.77 15.05 9.05
C PRO A 77 -10.95 14.69 10.53
N ASN A 78 -10.00 15.12 11.38
CA ASN A 78 -10.02 14.84 12.82
C ASN A 78 -11.41 15.15 13.41
N LEU A 79 -11.92 14.26 14.26
CA LEU A 79 -13.23 14.43 14.88
C LEU A 79 -13.29 15.77 15.64
N LYS A 80 -12.16 16.17 16.25
CA LYS A 80 -11.91 17.46 16.90
C LYS A 80 -12.17 18.67 15.99
N ASP A 81 -11.67 18.66 14.76
CA ASP A 81 -11.83 19.77 13.81
C ASP A 81 -13.27 19.85 13.27
N ARG A 82 -14.03 18.76 13.39
CA ARG A 82 -15.46 18.71 13.04
C ARG A 82 -16.39 19.08 14.19
N LYS A 83 -15.93 19.13 15.44
CA LYS A 83 -16.79 19.35 16.64
C LYS A 83 -17.66 20.61 16.50
N GLU A 84 -17.11 21.70 15.94
CA GLU A 84 -17.86 22.95 15.71
C GLU A 84 -18.94 22.82 14.63
N GLY A 85 -18.66 22.13 13.53
CA GLY A 85 -19.67 21.83 12.50
C GLY A 85 -20.73 20.82 12.96
N LEU A 86 -20.36 19.93 13.88
CA LEU A 86 -21.25 18.93 14.49
C LEU A 86 -22.25 19.58 15.46
N ILE A 87 -21.84 20.62 16.20
CA ILE A 87 -22.78 21.43 17.00
C ILE A 87 -23.86 22.05 16.11
N SER A 88 -23.51 22.54 14.92
CA SER A 88 -24.49 23.02 13.94
C SER A 88 -25.41 21.92 13.41
N LEU A 89 -24.93 20.68 13.30
CA LEU A 89 -25.75 19.52 12.92
C LEU A 89 -26.78 19.14 14.00
N LEU A 90 -26.51 19.44 15.28
CA LEU A 90 -27.47 19.23 16.36
C LEU A 90 -28.74 20.07 16.17
N HIS A 91 -28.60 21.27 15.61
CA HIS A 91 -29.71 22.17 15.29
C HIS A 91 -30.38 21.86 13.93
N SER A 92 -29.91 20.83 13.22
CA SER A 92 -30.47 20.44 11.93
C SER A 92 -31.89 19.89 12.07
N GLU A 93 -32.75 20.25 11.12
CA GLU A 93 -34.12 19.72 11.00
C GLU A 93 -34.15 18.18 10.99
N HIS A 94 -33.12 17.55 10.41
CA HIS A 94 -33.05 16.09 10.32
C HIS A 94 -32.91 15.42 11.71
N ILE A 95 -32.15 16.02 12.62
CA ILE A 95 -31.95 15.48 13.98
C ILE A 95 -33.14 15.83 14.87
N LEU A 96 -33.48 17.12 14.93
CA LEU A 96 -34.54 17.60 15.81
C LEU A 96 -35.93 17.15 15.36
N GLY A 97 -36.16 17.01 14.05
CA GLY A 97 -37.39 16.47 13.50
C GLY A 97 -37.61 15.00 13.88
N ALA A 98 -36.57 14.17 13.79
CA ALA A 98 -36.64 12.78 14.24
C ALA A 98 -36.96 12.69 15.74
N VAL A 99 -36.38 13.57 16.57
CA VAL A 99 -36.70 13.62 18.01
C VAL A 99 -38.15 14.05 18.26
N VAL A 100 -38.66 15.03 17.50
CA VAL A 100 -40.07 15.46 17.59
C VAL A 100 -41.02 14.29 17.31
N ASP A 101 -40.68 13.47 16.32
CA ASP A 101 -41.44 12.29 15.92
C ASP A 101 -41.32 11.15 16.98
N ASP A 102 -40.10 10.87 17.47
CA ASP A 102 -39.80 9.82 18.45
C ASP A 102 -40.44 10.09 19.83
N GLN A 103 -40.36 11.34 20.30
CA GLN A 103 -40.93 11.76 21.59
C GLN A 103 -42.42 12.10 21.48
N LYS A 104 -43.03 11.96 20.29
CA LYS A 104 -44.45 12.26 20.01
C LYS A 104 -44.83 13.67 20.48
N LEU A 105 -43.93 14.65 20.27
CA LEU A 105 -44.17 16.04 20.67
C LEU A 105 -45.28 16.68 19.82
N VAL A 106 -45.53 16.13 18.63
CA VAL A 106 -46.60 16.53 17.73
C VAL A 106 -47.36 15.28 17.27
N SER A 107 -48.66 15.40 17.04
CA SER A 107 -49.47 14.30 16.51
C SER A 107 -49.07 13.96 15.06
N PRO A 108 -49.07 12.67 14.64
CA PRO A 108 -48.70 12.26 13.29
C PRO A 108 -49.53 12.91 12.17
N ASP A 109 -50.80 13.25 12.46
CA ASP A 109 -51.74 13.86 11.50
C ASP A 109 -51.69 15.40 11.48
N SER A 110 -50.72 16.00 12.18
CA SER A 110 -50.59 17.46 12.26
C SER A 110 -50.12 18.07 10.93
N SER A 111 -50.50 19.34 10.70
CA SER A 111 -50.02 20.10 9.54
C SER A 111 -48.48 20.27 9.59
N PRO A 112 -47.77 20.22 8.45
CA PRO A 112 -46.31 20.41 8.38
C PRO A 112 -45.81 21.66 9.13
N ARG A 113 -46.59 22.75 9.10
CA ARG A 113 -46.28 23.99 9.84
C ARG A 113 -46.13 23.81 11.35
N VAL A 114 -46.92 22.92 11.95
CA VAL A 114 -46.89 22.64 13.40
C VAL A 114 -45.62 21.89 13.75
N ARG A 115 -45.21 20.95 12.90
CA ARG A 115 -43.94 20.23 13.03
C ARG A 115 -42.74 21.18 12.92
N ASP A 116 -42.73 22.06 11.92
CA ASP A 116 -41.64 23.02 11.71
C ASP A 116 -41.53 24.03 12.88
N ASP A 117 -42.66 24.39 13.50
CA ASP A 117 -42.68 25.26 14.68
C ASP A 117 -42.14 24.54 15.92
N ALA A 118 -42.50 23.27 16.10
CA ALA A 118 -41.95 22.43 17.18
C ALA A 118 -40.43 22.26 17.04
N ILE A 119 -39.93 22.01 15.83
CA ILE A 119 -38.50 21.91 15.54
C ILE A 119 -37.78 23.24 15.82
N ARG A 120 -38.34 24.37 15.38
CA ARG A 120 -37.75 25.70 15.65
C ARG A 120 -37.72 26.03 17.14
N THR A 121 -38.79 25.70 17.85
CA THR A 121 -38.86 25.88 19.30
C THR A 121 -37.83 25.03 20.02
N LEU A 122 -37.70 23.75 19.63
CA LEU A 122 -36.71 22.84 20.20
C LEU A 122 -35.28 23.31 19.91
N SER A 123 -35.01 23.76 18.68
CA SER A 123 -33.72 24.30 18.26
C SER A 123 -33.33 25.56 19.02
N GLY A 124 -34.27 26.51 19.19
CA GLY A 124 -34.03 27.75 19.93
C GLY A 124 -33.81 27.56 21.43
N ASN A 125 -34.36 26.49 22.00
CA ASN A 125 -34.22 26.14 23.41
C ASN A 125 -33.02 25.24 23.72
N LEU A 126 -32.40 24.67 22.70
CA LEU A 126 -31.21 23.82 22.81
C LEU A 126 -29.96 24.70 22.77
N THR A 127 -29.00 24.41 23.64
CA THR A 127 -27.68 25.05 23.63
C THR A 127 -26.63 23.97 23.80
N ALA A 128 -25.72 23.88 22.84
CA ALA A 128 -24.59 22.96 22.88
C ALA A 128 -23.27 23.74 22.96
N ARG A 129 -22.37 23.32 23.85
CA ARG A 129 -21.06 23.94 24.05
C ARG A 129 -20.01 22.88 24.32
N THR A 130 -18.80 23.10 23.82
CA THR A 130 -17.64 22.26 24.13
C THR A 130 -16.97 22.76 25.41
N VAL A 131 -16.66 21.86 26.34
CA VAL A 131 -15.97 22.16 27.61
C VAL A 131 -14.65 21.39 27.65
N GLY A 132 -13.53 22.06 27.87
CA GLY A 132 -12.22 21.40 28.00
C GLY A 132 -11.75 20.60 26.77
N GLY A 133 -12.32 20.85 25.59
CA GLY A 133 -11.91 20.23 24.31
C GLY A 133 -12.58 18.89 23.98
N ASP A 134 -12.84 18.04 24.98
CA ASP A 134 -13.35 16.67 24.78
C ASP A 134 -14.74 16.42 25.38
N LEU A 135 -15.25 17.35 26.17
CA LEU A 135 -16.60 17.28 26.72
C LEU A 135 -17.57 18.10 25.86
N ILE A 136 -18.75 17.54 25.61
CA ILE A 136 -19.87 18.24 25.00
C ILE A 136 -20.94 18.39 26.08
N GLU A 137 -21.24 19.64 26.42
CA GLU A 137 -22.34 20.00 27.30
C GLU A 137 -23.55 20.37 26.45
N LEU A 138 -24.66 19.67 26.67
CA LEU A 138 -25.96 19.99 26.09
C LEU A 138 -26.88 20.52 27.19
N LYS A 139 -27.59 21.62 26.88
CA LYS A 139 -28.61 22.21 27.74
C LYS A 139 -29.90 22.41 26.97
N LEU A 140 -31.01 21.98 27.55
CA LEU A 140 -32.34 22.17 26.98
C LEU A 140 -33.21 22.97 27.94
N LYS A 141 -33.75 24.09 27.46
CA LYS A 141 -34.69 24.93 28.20
C LYS A 141 -36.13 24.51 27.95
N GLY A 142 -36.95 24.49 29.00
CA GLY A 142 -38.37 24.18 28.90
C GLY A 142 -39.21 24.92 29.93
N GLN A 143 -40.51 25.00 29.65
CA GLN A 143 -41.49 25.61 30.56
C GLN A 143 -41.96 24.64 31.67
N SER A 144 -41.85 23.32 31.42
CA SER A 144 -42.17 22.27 32.38
C SER A 144 -40.95 21.39 32.65
N PRO A 145 -40.71 20.96 33.90
CA PRO A 145 -39.61 20.04 34.21
C PRO A 145 -39.83 18.65 33.59
N LYS A 146 -41.09 18.20 33.53
CA LYS A 146 -41.47 16.87 33.05
C LYS A 146 -41.05 16.63 31.61
N GLY A 147 -40.26 15.57 31.40
CA GLY A 147 -39.91 15.04 30.08
C GLY A 147 -38.74 15.74 29.39
N LEU A 148 -38.17 16.80 29.97
CA LEU A 148 -36.98 17.46 29.40
C LEU A 148 -35.76 16.54 29.36
N ASP A 149 -35.64 15.66 30.36
CA ASP A 149 -34.61 14.64 30.47
C ASP A 149 -34.67 13.66 29.28
N ARG A 150 -35.86 13.14 28.97
CA ARG A 150 -36.09 12.19 27.87
C ARG A 150 -35.86 12.81 26.51
N ILE A 151 -36.32 14.05 26.31
CA ILE A 151 -36.08 14.79 25.07
C ILE A 151 -34.58 15.02 24.88
N LEU A 152 -33.87 15.45 25.93
CA LEU A 152 -32.43 15.67 25.87
C LEU A 152 -31.64 14.38 25.63
N ALA A 153 -32.04 13.26 26.26
CA ALA A 153 -31.45 11.95 26.00
C ALA A 153 -31.64 11.52 24.54
N SER A 154 -32.84 11.67 23.99
CA SER A 154 -33.15 11.32 22.61
C SER A 154 -32.36 12.17 21.61
N ILE A 155 -32.20 13.48 21.88
CA ILE A 155 -31.32 14.35 21.09
C ILE A 155 -29.88 13.85 21.11
N ALA A 156 -29.38 13.48 22.29
CA ALA A 156 -28.02 13.00 22.46
C ALA A 156 -27.77 11.68 21.72
N ASP A 157 -28.68 10.71 21.82
CA ASP A 157 -28.56 9.42 21.11
C ASP A 157 -28.51 9.63 19.59
N ARG A 158 -29.43 10.43 19.04
CA ARG A 158 -29.45 10.76 17.60
C ARG A 158 -28.20 11.51 17.16
N PHE A 159 -27.68 12.38 18.02
CA PHE A 159 -26.43 13.10 17.76
C PHE A 159 -25.23 12.15 17.72
N VAL A 160 -25.12 11.22 18.67
CA VAL A 160 -24.04 10.22 18.73
C VAL A 160 -24.08 9.30 17.51
N ASP A 161 -25.26 8.82 17.12
CA ASP A 161 -25.42 8.03 15.91
C ASP A 161 -24.95 8.79 14.67
N ARG A 162 -25.32 10.07 14.55
CA ARG A 162 -24.90 10.91 13.43
C ARG A 162 -23.41 11.25 13.47
N LEU A 163 -22.83 11.36 14.66
CA LEU A 163 -21.41 11.61 14.88
C LEU A 163 -20.56 10.42 14.39
N LEU A 164 -20.99 9.19 14.67
CA LEU A 164 -20.26 7.96 14.33
C LEU A 164 -20.55 7.44 12.91
N ALA A 165 -21.68 7.82 12.31
CA ALA A 165 -22.11 7.32 11.00
C ALA A 165 -21.11 7.54 9.85
N PRO A 166 -20.49 8.73 9.66
CA PRO A 166 -19.55 8.95 8.56
C PRO A 166 -18.31 8.05 8.64
N GLU A 167 -17.79 7.83 9.84
CA GLU A 167 -16.62 6.97 10.06
C GLU A 167 -16.96 5.51 9.79
N ARG A 168 -18.10 5.02 10.31
CA ARG A 168 -18.60 3.66 10.03
C ARG A 168 -18.77 3.43 8.53
N SER A 169 -19.42 4.37 7.85
CA SER A 169 -19.63 4.31 6.39
C SER A 169 -18.30 4.36 5.62
N SER A 170 -17.32 5.14 6.08
CA SER A 170 -15.99 5.18 5.48
C SER A 170 -15.26 3.84 5.60
N ILE A 171 -15.30 3.20 6.78
CA ILE A 171 -14.67 1.89 6.99
C ILE A 171 -15.35 0.82 6.13
N GLU A 172 -16.68 0.80 6.08
CA GLU A 172 -17.44 -0.12 5.23
C GLU A 172 -17.17 0.10 3.73
N GLY A 173 -17.04 1.36 3.31
CA GLY A 173 -16.61 1.74 1.98
C GLY A 173 -15.21 1.21 1.65
N SER A 174 -14.26 1.37 2.56
CA SER A 174 -12.89 0.85 2.41
C SER A 174 -12.85 -0.68 2.34
N VAL A 175 -13.63 -1.39 3.17
CA VAL A 175 -13.75 -2.86 3.11
C VAL A 175 -14.28 -3.30 1.75
N THR A 176 -15.34 -2.64 1.26
CA THR A 176 -15.94 -2.95 -0.05
C THR A 176 -15.00 -2.65 -1.21
N PHE A 177 -14.25 -1.54 -1.13
CA PHE A 177 -13.23 -1.17 -2.11
C PHE A 177 -12.10 -2.20 -2.15
N LEU A 178 -11.54 -2.54 -0.98
CA LEU A 178 -10.45 -3.51 -0.86
C LEU A 178 -10.87 -4.91 -1.32
N ASP A 179 -12.09 -5.34 -1.02
CA ASP A 179 -12.61 -6.65 -1.49
C ASP A 179 -12.63 -6.73 -3.02
N ARG A 180 -13.10 -5.66 -3.69
CA ARG A 180 -13.08 -5.58 -5.16
C ARG A 180 -11.67 -5.59 -5.73
N GLU A 181 -10.76 -4.80 -5.16
CA GLU A 181 -9.36 -4.76 -5.59
C GLU A 181 -8.67 -6.12 -5.39
N ILE A 182 -8.89 -6.78 -4.26
CA ILE A 182 -8.36 -8.12 -3.97
C ILE A 182 -8.88 -9.13 -5.00
N ALA A 183 -10.17 -9.10 -5.33
CA ALA A 183 -10.74 -9.98 -6.34
C ALA A 183 -10.10 -9.78 -7.72
N GLU A 184 -9.83 -8.53 -8.10
CA GLU A 184 -9.11 -8.20 -9.33
C GLU A 184 -7.66 -8.69 -9.29
N LYS A 185 -6.90 -8.37 -8.23
CA LYS A 185 -5.50 -8.79 -8.10
C LYS A 185 -5.34 -10.30 -7.98
N ARG A 186 -6.32 -11.00 -7.40
CA ARG A 186 -6.36 -12.47 -7.37
C ARG A 186 -6.46 -13.06 -8.78
N ARG A 187 -7.30 -12.48 -9.65
CA ARG A 187 -7.40 -12.92 -11.05
C ARG A 187 -6.08 -12.69 -11.79
N LEU A 188 -5.44 -11.54 -11.59
CA LEU A 188 -4.14 -11.23 -12.18
C LEU A 188 -3.04 -12.19 -11.68
N LEU A 189 -3.02 -12.48 -10.37
CA LEU A 189 -2.10 -13.46 -9.79
C LEU A 189 -2.29 -14.85 -10.40
N SER A 190 -3.55 -15.34 -10.47
CA SER A 190 -3.86 -16.63 -11.09
C SER A 190 -3.41 -16.68 -12.55
N SER A 191 -3.67 -15.62 -13.33
CA SER A 191 -3.23 -15.54 -14.72
C SER A 191 -1.71 -15.61 -14.85
N ALA A 192 -0.96 -14.91 -13.99
CA ALA A 192 0.50 -14.95 -14.00
C ALA A 192 1.05 -16.32 -13.57
N GLU A 193 0.42 -16.96 -12.59
CA GLU A 193 0.76 -18.32 -12.14
C GLU A 193 0.49 -19.35 -13.25
N ASP A 194 -0.64 -19.24 -13.95
CA ASP A 194 -1.00 -20.10 -15.08
C ASP A 194 -0.05 -19.91 -16.27
N GLU A 195 0.36 -18.68 -16.56
CA GLU A 195 1.38 -18.39 -17.58
C GLU A 195 2.73 -19.02 -17.24
N LEU A 196 3.17 -18.89 -15.98
CA LEU A 196 4.41 -19.52 -15.50
C LEU A 196 4.31 -21.05 -15.56
N ALA A 197 3.19 -21.62 -15.13
CA ALA A 197 2.95 -23.06 -15.16
C ALA A 197 2.97 -23.60 -16.59
N THR A 198 2.26 -22.93 -17.51
CA THR A 198 2.24 -23.28 -18.93
C THR A 198 3.63 -23.17 -19.56
N PHE A 199 4.39 -22.12 -19.21
CA PHE A 199 5.76 -21.97 -19.67
C PHE A 199 6.67 -23.10 -19.19
N LYS A 200 6.59 -23.47 -17.90
CA LYS A 200 7.34 -24.61 -17.34
C LYS A 200 6.94 -25.93 -17.98
N GLN A 201 5.65 -26.15 -18.25
CA GLN A 201 5.16 -27.35 -18.90
C GLN A 201 5.67 -27.48 -20.35
N LYS A 202 5.64 -26.38 -21.12
CA LYS A 202 6.12 -26.36 -22.52
C LYS A 202 7.64 -26.51 -22.66
N ASN A 203 8.40 -26.16 -21.62
CA ASN A 203 9.87 -26.18 -21.62
C ASN A 203 10.43 -27.13 -20.57
N ALA A 204 9.70 -28.20 -20.22
CA ALA A 204 10.04 -29.09 -19.12
C ALA A 204 11.42 -29.77 -19.28
N ASP A 205 11.84 -30.01 -20.52
CA ASP A 205 13.14 -30.57 -20.91
C ASP A 205 14.30 -29.55 -20.86
N LYS A 206 13.99 -28.25 -20.75
CA LYS A 206 14.94 -27.14 -20.84
C LYS A 206 14.97 -26.27 -19.57
N LEU A 207 14.47 -26.80 -18.46
CA LEU A 207 14.43 -26.09 -17.17
C LEU A 207 15.84 -25.85 -16.59
N PRO A 208 16.03 -24.78 -15.80
CA PRO A 208 17.30 -24.45 -15.14
C PRO A 208 17.94 -25.56 -14.33
N GLU A 209 17.13 -26.35 -13.63
CA GLU A 209 17.59 -27.49 -12.83
C GLU A 209 18.27 -28.56 -13.70
N LEU A 210 17.90 -28.65 -14.99
CA LEU A 210 18.46 -29.59 -15.95
C LEU A 210 19.66 -29.02 -16.72
N TYR A 211 19.91 -27.70 -16.65
CA TYR A 211 21.02 -27.06 -17.39
C TYR A 211 22.37 -27.64 -16.99
N THR A 212 22.65 -27.76 -15.70
CA THR A 212 23.93 -28.31 -15.22
C THR A 212 24.13 -29.75 -15.68
N ALA A 213 23.07 -30.56 -15.64
CA ALA A 213 23.11 -31.93 -16.14
C ALA A 213 23.34 -32.00 -17.67
N ASN A 214 22.71 -31.11 -18.43
CA ASN A 214 22.87 -31.02 -19.88
C ASN A 214 24.26 -30.55 -20.29
N VAL A 215 24.85 -29.59 -19.56
CA VAL A 215 26.24 -29.15 -19.77
C VAL A 215 27.21 -30.29 -19.48
N GLN A 216 27.02 -31.02 -18.37
CA GLN A 216 27.85 -32.19 -18.06
C GLN A 216 27.73 -33.29 -19.13
N ARG A 217 26.52 -33.54 -19.64
CA ARG A 217 26.30 -34.47 -20.76
C ARG A 217 27.01 -34.00 -22.04
N LEU A 218 26.95 -32.72 -22.37
CA LEU A 218 27.65 -32.14 -23.52
C LEU A 218 29.17 -32.33 -23.37
N THR A 219 29.74 -32.00 -22.22
CA THR A 219 31.18 -32.19 -21.95
C THR A 219 31.58 -33.66 -22.04
N GLY A 220 30.73 -34.58 -21.54
CA GLY A 220 30.94 -36.02 -21.69
C GLY A 220 30.95 -36.47 -23.15
N LEU A 221 29.95 -36.03 -23.95
CA LEU A 221 29.87 -36.33 -25.38
C LEU A 221 31.06 -35.77 -26.17
N GLN A 222 31.49 -34.54 -25.85
CA GLN A 222 32.67 -33.93 -26.46
C GLN A 222 33.94 -34.75 -26.19
N ARG A 223 34.14 -35.21 -24.96
CA ARG A 223 35.26 -36.07 -24.60
C ARG A 223 35.22 -37.39 -25.36
N THR A 224 34.07 -38.06 -25.41
CA THR A 224 33.91 -39.31 -26.17
C THR A 224 34.14 -39.09 -27.67
N LEU A 225 33.70 -37.94 -28.22
CA LEU A 225 33.97 -37.59 -29.60
C LEU A 225 35.47 -37.41 -29.88
N GLU A 226 36.19 -36.70 -29.00
CA GLU A 226 37.64 -36.52 -29.12
C GLU A 226 38.40 -37.86 -29.04
N GLU A 227 38.02 -38.73 -28.09
CA GLU A 227 38.56 -40.08 -27.96
C GLU A 227 38.33 -40.91 -29.24
N LYS A 228 37.11 -40.90 -29.79
CA LYS A 228 36.77 -41.64 -31.01
C LYS A 228 37.37 -41.05 -32.28
N GLN A 229 37.56 -39.74 -32.34
CA GLN A 229 38.28 -39.08 -33.42
C GLN A 229 39.77 -39.46 -33.40
N PHE A 230 40.37 -39.57 -32.23
CA PHE A 230 41.72 -40.09 -32.07
C PHE A 230 41.80 -41.54 -32.55
N ASP A 231 40.89 -42.41 -32.11
CA ASP A 231 40.81 -43.81 -32.56
C ASP A 231 40.63 -43.94 -34.08
N LEU A 232 39.77 -43.10 -34.67
CA LEU A 232 39.56 -43.05 -36.12
C LEU A 232 40.85 -42.64 -36.84
N SER A 233 41.55 -41.61 -36.36
CA SER A 233 42.82 -41.17 -36.94
C SER A 233 43.89 -42.25 -36.88
N ALA A 234 43.96 -43.00 -35.78
CA ALA A 234 44.87 -44.13 -35.60
C ALA A 234 44.49 -45.30 -36.53
N ALA A 235 43.19 -45.63 -36.62
CA ALA A 235 42.70 -46.67 -37.52
C ALA A 235 42.92 -46.32 -39.00
N GLN A 236 42.78 -45.04 -39.36
CA GLN A 236 43.04 -44.54 -40.70
C GLN A 236 44.52 -44.62 -41.05
N ALA A 237 45.41 -44.18 -40.15
CA ALA A 237 46.85 -44.33 -40.34
C ALA A 237 47.28 -45.80 -40.48
N ALA A 238 46.69 -46.70 -39.68
CA ALA A 238 46.95 -48.13 -39.79
C ALA A 238 46.45 -48.70 -41.13
N PHE A 239 45.25 -48.33 -41.57
CA PHE A 239 44.72 -48.72 -42.88
C PHE A 239 45.64 -48.23 -44.02
N ASP A 240 46.08 -46.97 -43.98
CA ASP A 240 46.97 -46.39 -45.00
C ASP A 240 48.35 -47.08 -45.03
N ASP A 241 48.93 -47.42 -43.86
CA ASP A 241 50.17 -48.21 -43.77
C ASP A 241 49.99 -49.61 -44.37
N LEU A 242 48.93 -50.34 -43.99
CA LEU A 242 48.64 -51.67 -44.55
C LEU A 242 48.43 -51.61 -46.06
N ARG A 243 47.73 -50.57 -46.55
CA ARG A 243 47.46 -50.37 -47.97
C ARG A 243 48.76 -50.09 -48.75
N SER A 244 49.66 -49.27 -48.21
CA SER A 244 50.97 -48.98 -48.79
C SER A 244 51.87 -50.23 -48.86
N ARG A 245 51.85 -51.07 -47.81
CA ARG A 245 52.56 -52.36 -47.79
C ARG A 245 51.99 -53.35 -48.82
N LEU A 246 50.67 -53.38 -49.02
CA LEU A 246 50.05 -54.24 -50.02
C LEU A 246 50.38 -53.77 -51.44
N ALA A 247 50.35 -52.46 -51.69
CA ALA A 247 50.73 -51.87 -52.98
C ALA A 247 52.19 -52.15 -53.35
N SER A 248 53.09 -52.19 -52.37
CA SER A 248 54.50 -52.58 -52.58
C SER A 248 54.69 -54.11 -52.73
N THR A 249 53.71 -54.93 -52.32
CA THR A 249 53.69 -56.39 -52.51
C THR A 249 52.99 -56.76 -53.83
N ASN A 250 53.33 -56.07 -54.91
CA ASN A 250 52.75 -56.29 -56.23
C ASN A 250 53.21 -57.67 -56.79
N PRO A 251 52.31 -58.58 -57.20
CA PRO A 251 52.69 -59.90 -57.73
C PRO A 251 53.56 -59.84 -59.00
N VAL A 252 53.57 -58.72 -59.71
CA VAL A 252 54.50 -58.45 -60.82
C VAL A 252 55.94 -58.33 -60.30
N ILE A 253 56.15 -57.66 -59.17
CA ILE A 253 57.46 -57.53 -58.52
C ILE A 253 57.93 -58.90 -58.00
N THR A 254 57.03 -59.72 -57.44
CA THR A 254 57.38 -61.08 -56.97
C THR A 254 57.82 -62.00 -58.11
N LYS A 255 57.13 -61.97 -59.27
CA LYS A 255 57.55 -62.74 -60.46
C LYS A 255 58.86 -62.23 -61.05
N MET A 256 59.08 -60.90 -61.04
CA MET A 256 60.34 -60.30 -61.47
C MET A 256 61.49 -60.74 -60.56
N GLU A 257 61.26 -60.82 -59.25
CA GLU A 257 62.25 -61.31 -58.27
C GLU A 257 62.61 -62.78 -58.52
N GLU A 258 61.63 -63.64 -58.80
CA GLU A 258 61.85 -65.03 -59.17
C GLU A 258 62.71 -65.14 -60.45
N GLN A 259 62.43 -64.31 -61.46
CA GLN A 259 63.24 -64.23 -62.68
C GLN A 259 64.65 -63.70 -62.43
N ILE A 260 64.82 -62.71 -61.54
CA ILE A 260 66.13 -62.17 -61.14
C ILE A 260 66.95 -63.25 -60.44
N VAL A 261 66.35 -64.02 -59.51
CA VAL A 261 67.01 -65.13 -58.82
C VAL A 261 67.42 -66.22 -59.81
N GLN A 262 66.53 -66.57 -60.75
CA GLN A 262 66.82 -67.57 -61.78
C GLN A 262 67.99 -67.13 -62.68
N VAL A 263 67.95 -65.90 -63.21
CA VAL A 263 69.02 -65.36 -64.07
C VAL A 263 70.32 -65.15 -63.28
N SER A 264 70.25 -64.79 -62.00
CA SER A 264 71.42 -64.71 -61.12
C SER A 264 72.08 -66.08 -60.94
N GLY A 265 71.28 -67.14 -60.78
CA GLY A 265 71.75 -68.52 -60.76
C GLY A 265 72.40 -68.95 -62.08
N GLU A 266 71.81 -68.56 -63.22
CA GLU A 266 72.40 -68.76 -64.55
C GLU A 266 73.76 -68.05 -64.70
N VAL A 267 73.87 -66.79 -64.25
CA VAL A 267 75.14 -66.04 -64.24
C VAL A 267 76.19 -66.74 -63.37
N ALA A 268 75.83 -67.21 -62.18
CA ALA A 268 76.73 -67.93 -61.29
C ALA A 268 77.24 -69.25 -61.92
N LEU A 269 76.35 -69.99 -62.59
CA LEU A 269 76.70 -71.21 -63.30
C LEU A 269 77.62 -70.94 -64.50
N LEU A 270 77.37 -69.87 -65.26
CA LEU A 270 78.20 -69.47 -66.40
C LEU A 270 79.58 -68.99 -65.95
N ARG A 271 79.68 -68.23 -64.86
CA ARG A 271 80.96 -67.80 -64.25
C ARG A 271 81.78 -68.94 -63.69
N ALA A 272 81.16 -70.05 -63.29
CA ALA A 272 81.88 -71.24 -62.88
C ALA A 272 82.58 -71.96 -64.05
N ARG A 273 82.16 -71.71 -65.30
CA ARG A 273 82.70 -72.35 -66.51
C ARG A 273 83.46 -71.41 -67.44
N TYR A 274 83.18 -70.10 -67.37
CA TYR A 274 83.69 -69.09 -68.28
C TYR A 274 84.21 -67.87 -67.52
N THR A 275 85.15 -67.14 -68.11
CA THR A 275 85.64 -65.85 -67.59
C THR A 275 84.60 -64.74 -67.76
N ASP A 276 84.72 -63.66 -67.00
CA ASP A 276 83.77 -62.54 -67.03
C ASP A 276 83.62 -61.89 -68.42
N ASP A 277 84.62 -62.00 -69.30
CA ASP A 277 84.59 -61.46 -70.67
C ASP A 277 83.85 -62.35 -71.69
N HIS A 278 83.38 -63.53 -71.29
CA HIS A 278 82.68 -64.44 -72.19
C HIS A 278 81.31 -63.89 -72.61
N SER A 279 80.99 -64.01 -73.90
CA SER A 279 79.79 -63.44 -74.51
C SER A 279 78.49 -63.86 -73.82
N ASP A 280 78.39 -65.12 -73.36
CA ASP A 280 77.23 -65.65 -72.65
C ASP A 280 77.09 -65.08 -71.22
N VAL A 281 78.21 -64.86 -70.51
CA VAL A 281 78.20 -64.23 -69.18
C VAL A 281 77.76 -62.77 -69.30
N GLN A 282 78.28 -62.06 -70.31
CA GLN A 282 77.87 -60.68 -70.61
C GLN A 282 76.41 -60.57 -71.07
N ALA A 283 75.89 -61.55 -71.80
CA ALA A 283 74.47 -61.61 -72.17
C ALA A 283 73.58 -61.81 -70.94
N ALA A 284 73.93 -62.75 -70.06
CA ALA A 284 73.20 -63.00 -68.82
C ALA A 284 73.27 -61.82 -67.83
N LEU A 285 74.43 -61.17 -67.69
CA LEU A 285 74.58 -59.95 -66.89
C LEU A 285 73.75 -58.77 -67.42
N ARG A 286 73.68 -58.59 -68.75
CA ARG A 286 72.80 -57.56 -69.35
C ARG A 286 71.32 -57.85 -69.09
N LYS A 287 70.93 -59.14 -69.13
CA LYS A 287 69.56 -59.58 -68.80
C LYS A 287 69.25 -59.31 -67.33
N LEU A 288 70.17 -59.62 -66.43
CA LEU A 288 70.03 -59.36 -64.99
C LEU A 288 69.88 -57.86 -64.70
N ARG A 289 70.79 -57.02 -65.21
CA ARG A 289 70.71 -55.55 -65.02
C ARG A 289 69.38 -54.98 -65.52
N ARG A 290 68.90 -55.45 -66.68
CA ARG A 290 67.60 -55.03 -67.21
C ARG A 290 66.46 -55.33 -66.25
N LEU A 291 66.41 -56.55 -65.71
CA LEU A 291 65.38 -56.96 -64.74
C LEU A 291 65.49 -56.16 -63.43
N GLU A 292 66.70 -55.87 -62.95
CA GLU A 292 66.93 -55.04 -61.76
C GLU A 292 66.51 -53.56 -61.98
N ASP A 293 66.76 -53.01 -63.16
CA ASP A 293 66.35 -51.66 -63.53
C ASP A 293 64.82 -51.55 -63.68
N GLU A 294 64.20 -52.54 -64.30
CA GLU A 294 62.74 -52.62 -64.47
C GLU A 294 62.03 -52.77 -63.11
N ARG A 295 62.59 -53.59 -62.20
CA ARG A 295 62.13 -53.67 -60.80
C ARG A 295 62.20 -52.34 -60.08
N ARG A 296 63.32 -51.62 -60.18
CA ARG A 296 63.48 -50.28 -59.55
C ARG A 296 62.47 -49.28 -60.11
N ALA A 297 62.26 -49.28 -61.42
CA ALA A 297 61.28 -48.42 -62.06
C ALA A 297 59.84 -48.72 -61.60
N LEU A 298 59.48 -50.00 -61.47
CA LEU A 298 58.16 -50.42 -60.98
C LEU A 298 57.92 -50.05 -59.50
N ILE A 299 58.92 -50.17 -58.64
CA ILE A 299 58.82 -49.75 -57.24
C ILE A 299 58.68 -48.22 -57.13
N ALA A 300 59.45 -47.46 -57.91
CA ALA A 300 59.35 -45.99 -57.94
C ALA A 300 58.01 -45.51 -58.51
N ALA A 301 57.49 -46.17 -59.55
CA ALA A 301 56.18 -45.91 -60.11
C ALA A 301 55.06 -46.22 -59.09
N ALA A 302 55.15 -47.36 -58.39
CA ALA A 302 54.19 -47.73 -57.34
C ALA A 302 54.13 -46.73 -56.18
N GLN A 303 55.23 -46.03 -55.87
CA GLN A 303 55.27 -44.98 -54.85
C GLN A 303 54.64 -43.65 -55.32
N GLN A 304 54.45 -43.44 -56.62
CA GLN A 304 53.88 -42.22 -57.21
C GLN A 304 52.40 -42.34 -57.59
N LEU A 305 51.80 -43.53 -57.49
CA LEU A 305 50.39 -43.72 -57.82
C LEU A 305 49.47 -43.00 -56.81
N SER A 306 48.43 -42.35 -57.35
CA SER A 306 47.36 -41.74 -56.56
C SER A 306 46.65 -42.80 -55.71
N PRO A 307 46.19 -42.43 -54.51
CA PRO A 307 45.46 -43.33 -53.63
C PRO A 307 44.29 -44.09 -54.26
N GLU A 308 43.61 -43.54 -55.26
CA GLU A 308 42.45 -44.16 -55.91
C GLU A 308 42.84 -45.23 -56.93
N ASP A 309 43.98 -45.06 -57.60
CA ASP A 309 44.43 -45.97 -58.65
C ASP A 309 45.01 -47.26 -58.08
N VAL A 310 45.58 -47.18 -56.87
CA VAL A 310 46.04 -48.33 -56.09
C VAL A 310 44.86 -49.25 -55.72
N GLU A 311 43.70 -48.69 -55.37
CA GLU A 311 42.52 -49.48 -54.98
C GLU A 311 41.94 -50.23 -56.18
N ARG A 312 41.84 -49.58 -57.34
CA ARG A 312 41.45 -50.23 -58.61
C ARG A 312 42.43 -51.34 -59.01
N ALA A 313 43.73 -51.12 -58.81
CA ALA A 313 44.76 -52.12 -59.10
C ALA A 313 44.67 -53.34 -58.16
N ILE A 314 44.42 -53.12 -56.86
CA ILE A 314 44.23 -54.20 -55.88
C ILE A 314 42.96 -54.99 -56.18
N ASP A 315 41.85 -54.34 -56.51
CA ASP A 315 40.58 -55.01 -56.88
C ASP A 315 40.74 -55.85 -58.16
N GLN A 316 41.48 -55.36 -59.15
CA GLN A 316 41.80 -56.10 -60.37
C GLN A 316 42.73 -57.31 -60.11
N VAL A 317 43.70 -57.17 -59.21
CA VAL A 317 44.58 -58.28 -58.82
C VAL A 317 43.82 -59.33 -58.01
N ALA A 318 42.93 -58.93 -57.11
CA ALA A 318 42.09 -59.81 -56.31
C ALA A 318 41.14 -60.64 -57.17
N SER A 319 40.44 -60.01 -58.11
CA SER A 319 39.54 -60.67 -59.05
C SER A 319 40.30 -61.64 -59.98
N ASN A 320 41.49 -61.28 -60.45
CA ASN A 320 42.33 -62.15 -61.29
C ASN A 320 42.97 -63.33 -60.52
N ALA A 321 43.34 -63.13 -59.25
CA ALA A 321 43.88 -64.18 -58.38
C ALA A 321 42.82 -65.27 -58.08
N THR A 322 41.57 -64.85 -57.88
CA THR A 322 40.44 -65.76 -57.63
C THR A 322 40.05 -66.55 -58.88
N ALA A 323 40.12 -65.92 -60.07
CA ALA A 323 39.78 -66.56 -61.35
C ALA A 323 40.85 -67.53 -61.88
N SER A 324 42.12 -67.36 -61.50
CA SER A 324 43.23 -68.13 -62.08
C SER A 324 43.53 -69.46 -61.38
N GLY A 325 42.89 -69.80 -60.25
CA GLY A 325 43.12 -71.05 -59.51
C GLY A 325 44.57 -71.28 -59.04
N ARG A 326 45.45 -70.30 -59.22
CA ARG A 326 46.84 -70.34 -58.79
C ARG A 326 46.83 -69.96 -57.33
N ALA A 327 47.36 -70.84 -56.48
CA ALA A 327 47.59 -70.59 -55.07
C ALA A 327 48.36 -69.28 -54.90
N ALA A 328 47.63 -68.17 -54.72
CA ALA A 328 48.18 -66.96 -54.18
C ALA A 328 48.83 -67.34 -52.86
N ALA A 329 50.07 -66.91 -52.65
CA ALA A 329 50.80 -67.23 -51.43
C ALA A 329 49.87 -66.97 -50.22
N PRO A 330 49.76 -67.89 -49.24
CA PRO A 330 48.86 -67.75 -48.09
C PRO A 330 49.03 -66.41 -47.34
N LEU A 331 50.19 -65.78 -47.50
CA LEU A 331 50.50 -64.43 -47.04
C LEU A 331 49.62 -63.33 -47.66
N LEU A 332 49.31 -63.39 -48.95
CA LEU A 332 48.57 -62.35 -49.68
C LEU A 332 47.09 -62.36 -49.28
N VAL A 333 46.50 -63.55 -49.15
CA VAL A 333 45.14 -63.73 -48.60
C VAL A 333 45.06 -63.21 -47.16
N SER A 334 46.06 -63.52 -46.33
CA SER A 334 46.13 -62.99 -44.96
C SER A 334 46.24 -61.47 -44.90
N GLN A 335 47.01 -60.86 -45.81
CA GLN A 335 47.16 -59.40 -45.89
C GLN A 335 45.88 -58.71 -46.38
N MET A 336 45.18 -59.27 -47.37
CA MET A 336 43.89 -58.73 -47.84
C MET A 336 42.83 -58.82 -46.75
N GLN A 337 42.78 -59.91 -46.00
CA GLN A 337 41.87 -60.04 -44.85
C GLN A 337 42.16 -58.96 -43.79
N ARG A 338 43.43 -58.73 -43.45
CA ARG A 338 43.81 -57.66 -42.50
C ARG A 338 43.45 -56.26 -43.02
N LEU A 339 43.55 -56.03 -44.32
CA LEU A 339 43.16 -54.75 -44.93
C LEU A 339 41.64 -54.55 -44.84
N GLU A 340 40.86 -55.59 -45.11
CA GLU A 340 39.39 -55.53 -45.01
C GLU A 340 38.92 -55.35 -43.55
N ASP A 341 39.57 -56.02 -42.60
CA ASP A 341 39.33 -55.81 -41.17
C ASP A 341 39.64 -54.36 -40.76
N ALA A 342 40.76 -53.80 -41.25
CA ALA A 342 41.14 -52.41 -41.02
C ALA A 342 40.15 -51.42 -41.67
N ARG A 343 39.69 -51.71 -42.90
CA ARG A 343 38.67 -50.93 -43.62
C ARG A 343 37.36 -50.90 -42.83
N THR A 344 36.88 -52.07 -42.43
CA THR A 344 35.65 -52.23 -41.65
C THR A 344 35.75 -51.48 -40.32
N ARG A 345 36.89 -51.57 -39.64
CA ARG A 345 37.14 -50.84 -38.39
C ARG A 345 37.10 -49.32 -38.60
N ARG A 346 37.81 -48.81 -39.61
CA ARG A 346 37.76 -47.39 -39.99
C ARG A 346 36.32 -46.95 -40.25
N ASP A 347 35.59 -47.65 -41.11
CA ASP A 347 34.23 -47.29 -41.50
C ASP A 347 33.23 -47.36 -40.33
N SER A 348 33.44 -48.28 -39.39
CA SER A 348 32.67 -48.33 -38.14
C SER A 348 32.92 -47.10 -37.25
N LEU A 349 34.19 -46.73 -37.06
CA LEU A 349 34.59 -45.54 -36.29
C LEU A 349 34.13 -44.25 -36.97
N THR A 350 34.18 -44.17 -38.30
CA THR A 350 33.68 -43.02 -39.05
C THR A 350 32.19 -42.81 -38.79
N ARG A 351 31.39 -43.88 -38.84
CA ARG A 351 29.95 -43.79 -38.52
C ARG A 351 29.70 -43.40 -37.07
N GLU A 352 30.47 -43.95 -36.13
CA GLU A 352 30.35 -43.62 -34.69
C GLU A 352 30.69 -42.15 -34.43
N VAL A 353 31.80 -41.66 -35.00
CA VAL A 353 32.21 -40.25 -34.92
C VAL A 353 31.16 -39.33 -35.53
N GLU A 354 30.58 -39.68 -36.67
CA GLU A 354 29.56 -38.84 -37.31
C GLU A 354 28.26 -38.79 -36.48
N GLY A 355 27.84 -39.91 -35.91
CA GLY A 355 26.70 -39.95 -34.97
C GLY A 355 26.96 -39.16 -33.68
N LEU A 356 28.18 -39.22 -33.15
CA LEU A 356 28.59 -38.42 -31.98
C LEU A 356 28.65 -36.92 -32.30
N LYS A 357 29.15 -36.53 -33.48
CA LYS A 357 29.13 -35.12 -33.90
C LYS A 357 27.71 -34.57 -33.94
N GLN A 358 26.77 -35.33 -34.51
CA GLN A 358 25.36 -34.93 -34.54
C GLN A 358 24.81 -34.77 -33.12
N SER A 359 25.07 -35.74 -32.24
CA SER A 359 24.64 -35.69 -30.83
C SER A 359 25.22 -34.49 -30.08
N VAL A 360 26.50 -34.15 -30.33
CA VAL A 360 27.15 -32.95 -29.77
C VAL A 360 26.52 -31.68 -30.32
N ALA A 361 26.19 -31.62 -31.61
CA ALA A 361 25.52 -30.47 -32.22
C ALA A 361 24.14 -30.23 -31.60
N ASP A 362 23.33 -31.28 -31.45
CA ASP A 362 21.99 -31.20 -30.85
C ASP A 362 22.05 -30.78 -29.37
N ALA A 363 22.99 -31.35 -28.61
CA ALA A 363 23.22 -30.99 -27.21
C ALA A 363 23.73 -29.54 -27.07
N LYS A 364 24.61 -29.08 -27.96
CA LYS A 364 25.13 -27.72 -27.99
C LYS A 364 24.02 -26.71 -28.31
N GLN A 365 23.12 -27.03 -29.24
CA GLN A 365 21.96 -26.18 -29.54
C GLN A 365 21.03 -26.07 -28.33
N SER A 366 20.76 -27.19 -27.65
CA SER A 366 19.92 -27.21 -26.45
C SER A 366 20.50 -26.36 -25.31
N VAL A 367 21.82 -26.35 -25.14
CA VAL A 367 22.54 -25.49 -24.18
C VAL A 367 22.51 -24.02 -24.63
N ALA A 368 22.55 -23.72 -25.93
CA ALA A 368 22.50 -22.36 -26.44
C ALA A 368 21.11 -21.71 -26.26
N ASP A 369 20.03 -22.45 -26.50
CA ASP A 369 18.65 -21.97 -26.37
C ASP A 369 18.27 -21.67 -24.91
N TYR A 370 19.01 -22.24 -23.95
CA TYR A 370 18.74 -22.15 -22.52
C TYR A 370 18.72 -20.70 -21.99
N GLY A 371 19.66 -19.84 -22.42
CA GLY A 371 19.78 -18.48 -21.88
C GLY A 371 18.51 -17.63 -22.09
N ALA A 372 17.85 -17.80 -23.24
CA ALA A 372 16.59 -17.11 -23.52
C ALA A 372 15.43 -17.65 -22.66
N ILE A 373 15.40 -18.97 -22.43
CA ILE A 373 14.40 -19.65 -21.61
C ILE A 373 14.54 -19.25 -20.14
N GLU A 374 15.76 -19.24 -19.60
CA GLU A 374 16.02 -18.81 -18.22
C GLU A 374 15.59 -17.35 -17.99
N LEU A 375 15.95 -16.46 -18.92
CA LEU A 375 15.57 -15.05 -18.83
C LEU A 375 14.05 -14.88 -18.83
N GLN A 376 13.35 -15.62 -19.69
CA GLN A 376 11.88 -15.57 -19.77
C GLN A 376 11.24 -16.17 -18.51
N GLN A 377 11.75 -17.29 -17.99
CA GLN A 377 11.29 -17.87 -16.72
C GLN A 377 11.44 -16.87 -15.58
N LYS A 378 12.62 -16.26 -15.41
CA LYS A 378 12.87 -15.24 -14.37
C LYS A 378 11.99 -14.00 -14.53
N ARG A 379 11.57 -13.65 -15.75
CA ARG A 379 10.59 -12.57 -15.97
C ARG A 379 9.21 -12.98 -15.44
N LEU A 380 8.74 -14.18 -15.78
CA LEU A 380 7.45 -14.70 -15.31
C LEU A 380 7.43 -14.90 -13.79
N GLU A 381 8.52 -15.42 -13.20
CA GLU A 381 8.66 -15.56 -11.75
C GLU A 381 8.61 -14.22 -11.03
N ARG A 382 9.26 -13.17 -11.57
CA ARG A 382 9.14 -11.81 -11.03
C ARG A 382 7.74 -11.25 -11.16
N ALA A 383 7.03 -11.53 -12.25
CA ALA A 383 5.65 -11.10 -12.45
C ALA A 383 4.71 -11.75 -11.40
N VAL A 384 4.84 -13.07 -11.19
CA VAL A 384 4.10 -13.79 -10.14
C VAL A 384 4.41 -13.23 -8.76
N PHE A 385 5.70 -13.02 -8.45
CA PHE A 385 6.11 -12.45 -7.17
C PHE A 385 5.51 -11.05 -6.93
N ALA A 386 5.58 -10.16 -7.92
CA ALA A 386 5.02 -8.81 -7.80
C ALA A 386 3.49 -8.82 -7.65
N ALA A 387 2.79 -9.69 -8.40
CA ALA A 387 1.34 -9.86 -8.29
C ALA A 387 0.95 -10.41 -6.92
N ARG A 388 1.70 -11.39 -6.40
CA ARG A 388 1.48 -11.99 -5.09
C ARG A 388 1.71 -10.99 -3.95
N GLU A 389 2.80 -10.24 -3.99
CA GLU A 389 3.09 -9.21 -2.97
C GLU A 389 1.98 -8.15 -2.91
N THR A 390 1.49 -7.73 -4.08
CA THR A 390 0.38 -6.77 -4.16
C THR A 390 -0.91 -7.38 -3.60
N TYR A 391 -1.24 -8.62 -3.95
CA TYR A 391 -2.39 -9.32 -3.41
C TYR A 391 -2.32 -9.50 -1.89
N ASP A 392 -1.19 -9.99 -1.36
CA ASP A 392 -0.98 -10.25 0.06
C ASP A 392 -1.03 -8.97 0.89
N SER A 393 -0.45 -7.87 0.37
CA SER A 393 -0.50 -6.57 1.03
C SER A 393 -1.93 -6.01 1.09
N LEU A 394 -2.73 -6.15 0.02
CA LEU A 394 -4.14 -5.77 0.03
C LEU A 394 -4.97 -6.67 0.95
N ALA A 395 -4.74 -7.98 0.93
CA ALA A 395 -5.43 -8.94 1.80
C ALA A 395 -5.22 -8.62 3.28
N LYS A 396 -3.97 -8.33 3.69
CA LYS A 396 -3.65 -7.87 5.05
C LYS A 396 -4.40 -6.57 5.40
N ARG A 397 -4.45 -5.60 4.48
CA ARG A 397 -5.19 -4.33 4.70
C ARG A 397 -6.69 -4.57 4.83
N TYR A 398 -7.27 -5.47 4.05
CA TYR A 398 -8.68 -5.84 4.14
C TYR A 398 -9.02 -6.49 5.49
N ASP A 399 -8.23 -7.46 5.93
CA ASP A 399 -8.45 -8.09 7.24
C ASP A 399 -8.35 -7.06 8.37
N MET A 400 -7.37 -6.17 8.33
CA MET A 400 -7.25 -5.10 9.31
C MET A 400 -8.43 -4.13 9.26
N ALA A 401 -8.89 -3.70 8.08
CA ALA A 401 -10.05 -2.84 7.94
C ALA A 401 -11.32 -3.52 8.48
N ARG A 402 -11.50 -4.82 8.22
CA ARG A 402 -12.62 -5.62 8.70
C ARG A 402 -12.61 -5.77 10.22
N ILE A 403 -11.46 -6.13 10.80
CA ILE A 403 -11.29 -6.26 12.26
C ILE A 403 -11.51 -4.89 12.91
N THR A 404 -10.96 -3.83 12.35
CA THR A 404 -11.11 -2.47 12.89
C THR A 404 -12.55 -1.97 12.81
N GLY A 405 -13.27 -2.26 11.71
CA GLY A 405 -14.69 -1.96 11.61
C GLY A 405 -15.53 -2.77 12.61
N ALA A 406 -15.19 -4.04 12.83
CA ALA A 406 -15.83 -4.85 13.86
C ALA A 406 -15.55 -4.30 15.27
N LEU A 407 -14.31 -3.91 15.56
CA LEU A 407 -13.90 -3.31 16.82
C LEU A 407 -14.58 -1.95 17.04
N GLY A 408 -14.63 -1.07 16.03
CA GLY A 408 -15.31 0.22 16.11
C GLY A 408 -16.82 0.11 16.32
N ARG A 409 -17.46 -0.99 15.88
CA ARG A 409 -18.84 -1.32 16.23
C ARG A 409 -18.97 -1.82 17.66
N PHE A 410 -18.02 -2.62 18.13
CA PHE A 410 -17.98 -3.16 19.49
C PHE A 410 -17.70 -2.06 20.54
N GLU A 411 -16.69 -1.23 20.32
CA GLU A 411 -16.29 -0.09 21.17
C GLU A 411 -17.17 1.15 20.95
N GLY A 412 -18.05 1.16 19.94
CA GLY A 412 -18.91 2.30 19.61
C GLY A 412 -19.62 2.94 20.82
N PRO A 413 -20.25 2.16 21.72
CA PRO A 413 -20.86 2.67 22.95
C PRO A 413 -19.86 3.26 23.96
N GLU A 414 -18.59 2.83 23.94
CA GLU A 414 -17.55 3.33 24.86
C GLU A 414 -16.89 4.62 24.35
N ARG A 415 -16.93 4.88 23.03
CA ARG A 415 -16.35 6.10 22.41
C ARG A 415 -17.05 7.39 22.81
N VAL A 416 -18.35 7.32 23.09
CA VAL A 416 -19.10 8.44 23.68
C VAL A 416 -19.57 8.02 25.05
N LYS A 417 -18.78 8.37 26.06
CA LYS A 417 -19.13 8.06 27.44
C LYS A 417 -20.02 9.16 28.00
N MET A 418 -21.22 8.79 28.41
CA MET A 418 -22.10 9.68 29.16
C MET A 418 -21.49 9.89 30.55
N ILE A 419 -21.08 11.13 30.86
CA ILE A 419 -20.53 11.48 32.17
C ILE A 419 -21.67 11.87 33.11
N ASP A 420 -22.52 12.77 32.64
CA ASP A 420 -23.67 13.27 33.38
C ASP A 420 -24.93 13.05 32.53
N PRO A 421 -25.76 12.04 32.86
CA PRO A 421 -26.99 11.77 32.14
C PRO A 421 -27.99 12.91 32.37
N PRO A 422 -28.91 13.14 31.41
CA PRO A 422 -29.92 14.18 31.56
C PRO A 422 -30.83 13.83 32.74
N THR A 423 -30.97 14.76 33.68
CA THR A 423 -31.83 14.63 34.85
C THR A 423 -32.96 15.64 34.81
N GLU A 424 -34.12 15.28 35.38
CA GLU A 424 -35.25 16.18 35.49
C GLU A 424 -34.92 17.34 36.45
N PRO A 425 -35.05 18.61 36.02
CA PRO A 425 -34.66 19.74 36.84
C PRO A 425 -35.59 19.89 38.05
N SER A 426 -35.01 19.92 39.25
CA SER A 426 -35.75 20.02 40.51
C SER A 426 -36.15 21.46 40.89
N ALA A 427 -35.48 22.47 40.34
CA ALA A 427 -35.71 23.88 40.61
C ALA A 427 -35.70 24.71 39.31
N PRO A 428 -36.47 25.81 39.24
CA PRO A 428 -36.46 26.69 38.07
C PRO A 428 -35.15 27.49 37.98
N THR A 429 -34.67 27.71 36.76
CA THR A 429 -33.46 28.49 36.45
C THR A 429 -33.70 30.00 36.50
N THR A 430 -34.95 30.43 36.61
CA THR A 430 -35.33 31.84 36.75
C THR A 430 -34.83 32.43 38.07
N PRO A 431 -34.39 33.70 38.11
CA PRO A 431 -33.92 34.32 39.34
C PRO A 431 -34.99 34.22 40.45
N PRO A 432 -34.59 33.89 41.70
CA PRO A 432 -35.54 33.72 42.78
C PRO A 432 -36.26 35.03 43.08
N ALA A 433 -37.52 34.95 43.55
CA ALA A 433 -38.35 36.13 43.85
C ALA A 433 -37.67 37.12 44.79
N ILE A 434 -36.76 36.65 45.66
CA ILE A 434 -36.00 37.50 46.58
C ILE A 434 -35.11 38.52 45.85
N LEU A 435 -34.56 38.18 44.67
CA LEU A 435 -33.74 39.10 43.89
C LEU A 435 -34.58 40.25 43.35
N PHE A 436 -35.81 39.98 42.88
CA PHE A 436 -36.75 41.00 42.44
C PHE A 436 -37.21 41.89 43.59
N ILE A 437 -37.46 41.32 44.76
CA ILE A 437 -37.81 42.09 45.96
C ILE A 437 -36.67 43.04 46.32
N LEU A 438 -35.41 42.56 46.34
CA LEU A 438 -34.24 43.40 46.61
C LEU A 438 -34.06 44.51 45.55
N ALA A 439 -34.21 44.18 44.28
CA ALA A 439 -34.18 45.15 43.19
C ALA A 439 -35.31 46.19 43.33
N GLY A 440 -36.50 45.75 43.76
CA GLY A 440 -37.64 46.62 44.07
C GLY A 440 -37.38 47.54 45.25
N ILE A 441 -36.68 47.09 46.29
CA ILE A 441 -36.27 47.94 47.42
C ILE A 441 -35.29 49.01 46.94
N ALA A 442 -34.24 48.61 46.20
CA ALA A 442 -33.25 49.54 45.68
C ALA A 442 -33.88 50.57 44.72
N GLY A 443 -34.75 50.11 43.81
CA GLY A 443 -35.51 50.97 42.92
C GLY A 443 -36.48 51.90 43.67
N GLY A 444 -37.13 51.40 44.72
CA GLY A 444 -38.01 52.19 45.58
C GLY A 444 -37.29 53.29 46.34
N ILE A 445 -36.08 53.03 46.86
CA ILE A 445 -35.24 54.05 47.51
C ILE A 445 -34.82 55.11 46.49
N GLY A 446 -34.35 54.69 45.32
CA GLY A 446 -33.94 55.60 44.25
C GLY A 446 -35.08 56.50 43.77
N LEU A 447 -36.26 55.91 43.51
CA LEU A 447 -37.44 56.64 43.05
C LEU A 447 -38.03 57.53 44.16
N GLY A 448 -38.05 57.07 45.41
CA GLY A 448 -38.48 57.88 46.55
C GLY A 448 -37.57 59.09 46.79
N ALA A 449 -36.25 58.91 46.67
CA ALA A 449 -35.29 60.02 46.76
C ALA A 449 -35.44 60.99 45.58
N ALA A 450 -35.61 60.49 44.35
CA ALA A 450 -35.81 61.31 43.17
C ALA A 450 -37.11 62.13 43.24
N LEU A 451 -38.22 61.50 43.65
CA LEU A 451 -39.50 62.20 43.85
C LEU A 451 -39.41 63.23 44.97
N ALA A 452 -38.78 62.89 46.09
CA ALA A 452 -38.56 63.83 47.19
C ALA A 452 -37.73 65.03 46.75
N PHE A 453 -36.67 64.80 45.98
CA PHE A 453 -35.80 65.84 45.43
C PHE A 453 -36.54 66.73 44.41
N LEU A 454 -37.21 66.16 43.42
CA LEU A 454 -38.00 66.92 42.44
C LEU A 454 -39.09 67.75 43.11
N ALA A 455 -39.77 67.16 44.08
CA ALA A 455 -40.84 67.86 44.78
C ALA A 455 -40.26 68.97 45.69
N GLU A 456 -39.01 68.84 46.16
CA GLU A 456 -38.27 69.91 46.84
C GLU A 456 -37.84 71.03 45.88
N LEU A 457 -37.41 70.71 44.65
CA LEU A 457 -37.15 71.74 43.63
C LEU A 457 -38.41 72.51 43.24
N ALA A 458 -39.56 71.84 43.20
CA ALA A 458 -40.84 72.45 42.86
C ALA A 458 -41.47 73.23 44.03
N ASP A 459 -40.96 73.09 45.25
CA ASP A 459 -41.48 73.78 46.42
C ASP A 459 -40.76 75.13 46.61
N SER A 460 -41.46 76.20 46.30
CA SER A 460 -40.98 77.58 46.45
C SER A 460 -41.17 78.17 47.86
N SER A 461 -41.52 77.34 48.85
CA SER A 461 -41.76 77.81 50.22
C SER A 461 -40.47 78.25 50.93
N LEU A 462 -40.44 79.50 51.41
CA LEU A 462 -39.37 80.04 52.25
C LEU A 462 -39.51 79.50 53.67
N ARG A 463 -38.70 78.50 54.02
CA ARG A 463 -38.85 77.76 55.30
C ARG A 463 -37.76 78.09 56.32
N ARG A 464 -36.66 78.71 55.90
CA ARG A 464 -35.50 79.01 56.77
C ARG A 464 -35.27 80.51 56.90
N ARG A 465 -34.83 80.95 58.08
CA ARG A 465 -34.45 82.35 58.38
C ARG A 465 -33.54 82.93 57.30
N GLU A 466 -32.49 82.19 56.96
CA GLU A 466 -31.47 82.60 55.98
C GLU A 466 -32.05 82.77 54.56
N GLN A 467 -33.03 81.95 54.18
CA GLN A 467 -33.68 82.08 52.85
C GLN A 467 -34.51 83.37 52.75
N VAL A 468 -35.14 83.79 53.85
CA VAL A 468 -35.89 85.05 53.95
C VAL A 468 -34.92 86.24 53.96
N GLU A 469 -33.83 86.16 54.73
CA GLU A 469 -32.80 87.21 54.80
C GLU A 469 -32.08 87.42 53.45
N ILE A 470 -31.75 86.34 52.73
CA ILE A 470 -31.10 86.41 51.41
C ILE A 470 -32.08 86.88 50.32
N GLY A 471 -33.34 86.41 50.36
CA GLY A 471 -34.34 86.74 49.35
C GLY A 471 -34.87 88.19 49.43
N LEU A 472 -34.95 88.76 50.64
CA LEU A 472 -35.48 90.11 50.87
C LEU A 472 -34.37 91.14 51.21
N GLY A 473 -33.14 90.72 51.49
CA GLY A 473 -32.01 91.59 51.78
C GLY A 473 -32.06 92.29 53.14
N VAL A 474 -32.91 91.83 54.07
CA VAL A 474 -33.13 92.42 55.40
C VAL A 474 -32.91 91.41 56.53
N PRO A 475 -32.34 91.81 57.68
CA PRO A 475 -32.10 90.91 58.81
C PRO A 475 -33.42 90.51 59.50
N LEU A 476 -33.58 89.21 59.80
CA LEU A 476 -34.77 88.69 60.46
C LEU A 476 -34.73 88.99 61.96
N LEU A 477 -35.67 89.83 62.44
CA LEU A 477 -35.70 90.28 63.84
C LEU A 477 -36.29 89.25 64.81
N SER A 478 -37.38 88.58 64.46
CA SER A 478 -37.96 87.50 65.28
C SER A 478 -38.82 86.55 64.45
N ARG A 479 -39.06 85.33 64.97
CA ARG A 479 -39.97 84.34 64.37
C ARG A 479 -41.14 84.11 65.32
N LEU A 480 -42.36 84.31 64.84
CA LEU A 480 -43.56 83.94 65.59
C LEU A 480 -43.72 82.41 65.59
N PRO A 481 -43.88 81.76 66.75
CA PRO A 481 -44.15 80.34 66.80
C PRO A 481 -45.53 80.06 66.20
N ARG A 482 -45.64 78.94 65.47
CA ARG A 482 -46.91 78.49 64.91
C ARG A 482 -47.82 78.09 66.08
N LEU A 483 -48.88 78.86 66.31
CA LEU A 483 -49.89 78.53 67.32
C LEU A 483 -50.71 77.34 66.80
N THR A 484 -50.48 76.16 67.36
CA THR A 484 -51.34 74.99 67.13
C THR A 484 -52.63 75.20 67.90
N SER A 485 -53.76 75.31 67.20
CA SER A 485 -55.07 75.30 67.86
C SER A 485 -55.28 73.96 68.56
N PRO A 486 -55.71 73.92 69.83
CA PRO A 486 -56.07 72.67 70.48
C PRO A 486 -57.30 72.09 69.75
N GLN A 487 -57.17 70.85 69.29
CA GLN A 487 -58.31 69.97 69.03
C GLN A 487 -58.40 68.98 70.19
#